data_AF-A0A350UZZ2-F1
#
_entry.id   AF-A0A350UZZ2-F1
#
_cell.length_a   1.000
_cell.length_b   1.000
_cell.length_c   1.000
_cell.angle_alpha   90.00
_cell.angle_beta   90.00
_cell.angle_gamma   90.00
#
_symmetry.space_group_name_H-M   'P 1'
#
loop_
_entity.id
_entity.type
_entity.pdbx_description
1 polymer ?
#
loop_
_entity_poly.entity_id
_entity_poly.type
_entity_poly.pdbx_seq_one_letter_code
_entity_poly.pdbx_strand_id
1 'polypeptide(L)'
;MPTELPGKDKIRLVSDHLKPYIHRTPVMTSGVINDITGTELYFKCENFQKTGSFKIRGAMNAVLQLTASQKAMGVITHSSGNFAQALAYAAKCAGINATIVMPESVVTAKRDAVLGYGAEIVYSGSQPYEREAKCEEMQRNSGAVFIHPSNDINVIAGHTSCAVEFIEDAESLDAVIAPLGGGGLLSGIALGFRNFSMPTLIYAGEPLNASDGYESKKAGRIVPVKDPNTIADGLRTSLGDVTFPIIDRFVKEIITVSEDEIINAMKLIWERMKIVIEPSSAVAFAALLKNISGFKNKKIGIIVSGGNVDLARLPF
;
A
#
# COMPACT_ATOMS: atom_id res chain seq x y z
N MET A 1 2.17 -5.06 -21.34
CA MET A 1 1.27 -5.43 -20.21
C MET A 1 1.65 -6.83 -19.77
N PRO A 2 1.56 -7.16 -18.46
CA PRO A 2 1.58 -8.55 -18.04
C PRO A 2 0.55 -9.35 -18.85
N THR A 3 0.90 -10.59 -19.21
CA THR A 3 0.15 -11.42 -20.15
C THR A 3 -1.27 -11.75 -19.67
N GLU A 4 -1.55 -11.67 -18.35
CA GLU A 4 -2.90 -11.75 -17.81
C GLU A 4 -3.02 -11.05 -16.44
N LEU A 5 -4.03 -10.18 -16.29
CA LEU A 5 -4.38 -9.58 -14.99
C LEU A 5 -5.30 -10.55 -14.22
N PRO A 6 -5.27 -10.59 -12.87
CA PRO A 6 -6.09 -11.52 -12.11
C PRO A 6 -7.57 -11.23 -12.36
N GLY A 7 -8.27 -12.20 -12.95
CA GLY A 7 -9.73 -12.16 -13.14
C GLY A 7 -10.50 -12.44 -11.84
N LYS A 8 -11.84 -12.32 -11.93
CA LYS A 8 -12.77 -12.48 -10.80
C LYS A 8 -12.51 -13.74 -9.95
N ASP A 9 -12.33 -14.89 -10.58
CA ASP A 9 -12.16 -16.17 -9.85
C ASP A 9 -10.81 -16.25 -9.14
N LYS A 10 -9.74 -15.77 -9.77
CA LYS A 10 -8.42 -15.67 -9.13
C LYS A 10 -8.47 -14.72 -7.94
N ILE A 11 -9.16 -13.58 -8.04
CA ILE A 11 -9.31 -12.63 -6.94
C ILE A 11 -10.06 -13.26 -5.75
N ARG A 12 -11.16 -13.97 -6.00
CA ARG A 12 -11.89 -14.71 -4.94
C ARG A 12 -10.99 -15.72 -4.25
N LEU A 13 -10.30 -16.55 -5.04
CA LEU A 13 -9.39 -17.57 -4.52
C LEU A 13 -8.29 -16.97 -3.65
N VAL A 14 -7.67 -15.87 -4.11
CA VAL A 14 -6.65 -15.15 -3.33
C VAL A 14 -7.24 -14.60 -2.02
N SER A 15 -8.42 -13.99 -2.07
CA SER A 15 -9.10 -13.49 -0.87
C SER A 15 -9.36 -14.59 0.15
N ASP A 16 -9.87 -15.75 -0.30
CA ASP A 16 -10.16 -16.89 0.57
C ASP A 16 -8.90 -17.49 1.20
N HIS A 17 -7.82 -17.67 0.42
CA HIS A 17 -6.56 -18.21 0.91
C HIS A 17 -5.84 -17.30 1.91
N LEU A 18 -6.09 -15.99 1.85
CA LEU A 18 -5.48 -15.04 2.78
C LEU A 18 -6.15 -15.01 4.15
N LYS A 19 -7.44 -15.36 4.26
CA LYS A 19 -8.25 -15.26 5.50
C LYS A 19 -7.54 -15.79 6.77
N PRO A 20 -6.83 -16.93 6.78
CA PRO A 20 -6.17 -17.44 7.98
C PRO A 20 -4.98 -16.59 8.44
N TYR A 21 -4.43 -15.75 7.55
CA TYR A 21 -3.15 -15.07 7.76
C TYR A 21 -3.28 -13.56 7.97
N ILE A 22 -4.47 -13.00 7.76
CA ILE A 22 -4.74 -11.55 7.86
C ILE A 22 -5.95 -11.29 8.76
N HIS A 23 -6.12 -10.04 9.20
CA HIS A 23 -7.36 -9.58 9.80
C HIS A 23 -8.33 -9.16 8.70
N ARG A 24 -9.63 -9.48 8.86
CA ARG A 24 -10.69 -8.75 8.16
C ARG A 24 -10.85 -7.41 8.87
N THR A 25 -10.30 -6.35 8.28
CA THR A 25 -10.25 -5.02 8.91
C THR A 25 -11.62 -4.34 8.85
N PRO A 26 -11.99 -3.52 9.86
CA PRO A 26 -13.30 -2.89 9.87
C PRO A 26 -13.42 -1.81 8.79
N VAL A 27 -14.66 -1.52 8.40
CA VAL A 27 -15.05 -0.29 7.73
C VAL A 27 -15.64 0.64 8.78
N MET A 28 -15.03 1.81 8.97
CA MET A 28 -15.50 2.82 9.93
C MET A 28 -16.18 3.97 9.19
N THR A 29 -17.05 4.70 9.88
CA THR A 29 -17.68 5.94 9.39
C THR A 29 -17.55 7.03 10.45
N SER A 30 -17.80 8.29 10.09
CA SER A 30 -17.78 9.40 11.04
C SER A 30 -18.80 10.47 10.65
N GLY A 31 -19.86 10.63 11.44
CA GLY A 31 -20.88 11.66 11.20
C GLY A 31 -20.29 13.08 11.18
N VAL A 32 -19.36 13.37 12.09
CA VAL A 32 -18.69 14.69 12.14
C VAL A 32 -17.88 14.96 10.87
N ILE A 33 -17.17 13.96 10.35
CA ILE A 33 -16.43 14.15 9.10
C ILE A 33 -17.40 14.29 7.93
N ASN A 34 -18.47 13.49 7.89
CA ASN A 34 -19.50 13.59 6.86
C ASN A 34 -20.14 14.99 6.83
N ASP A 35 -20.37 15.61 7.98
CA ASP A 35 -20.90 16.98 8.08
C ASP A 35 -19.89 18.01 7.54
N ILE A 36 -18.60 17.84 7.84
CA ILE A 36 -17.51 18.71 7.36
C ILE A 36 -17.41 18.65 5.83
N THR A 37 -17.52 17.47 5.24
CA THR A 37 -17.28 17.25 3.81
C THR A 37 -18.57 17.30 2.98
N GLY A 38 -19.75 17.15 3.60
CA GLY A 38 -21.00 16.95 2.89
C GLY A 38 -21.01 15.66 2.05
N THR A 39 -20.37 14.59 2.54
CA THR A 39 -20.24 13.29 1.87
C THR A 39 -20.49 12.15 2.85
N GLU A 40 -20.89 10.99 2.35
CA GLU A 40 -20.97 9.77 3.18
C GLU A 40 -19.65 8.99 3.08
N LEU A 41 -18.82 9.05 4.11
CA LEU A 41 -17.49 8.43 4.09
C LEU A 41 -17.43 7.08 4.78
N TYR A 42 -16.77 6.15 4.10
CA TYR A 42 -16.46 4.80 4.57
C TYR A 42 -14.95 4.62 4.57
N PHE A 43 -14.36 4.26 5.71
CA PHE A 43 -12.91 4.15 5.89
C PHE A 43 -12.53 2.68 6.04
N LYS A 44 -11.84 2.10 5.06
CA LYS A 44 -11.30 0.73 5.18
C LYS A 44 -9.99 0.77 5.95
N CYS A 45 -10.03 0.32 7.21
CA CYS A 45 -8.99 0.54 8.22
C CYS A 45 -7.84 -0.49 8.17
N GLU A 46 -7.00 -0.44 7.13
CA GLU A 46 -5.80 -1.28 7.02
C GLU A 46 -4.69 -0.92 8.02
N ASN A 47 -4.80 0.21 8.73
CA ASN A 47 -3.97 0.49 9.91
C ASN A 47 -4.18 -0.53 11.05
N PHE A 48 -5.29 -1.26 11.08
CA PHE A 48 -5.56 -2.35 12.04
C PHE A 48 -5.17 -3.75 11.52
N GLN A 49 -4.58 -3.81 10.34
CA GLN A 49 -4.09 -5.05 9.78
C GLN A 49 -2.87 -5.56 10.59
N LYS A 50 -2.59 -6.86 10.53
CA LYS A 50 -1.31 -7.40 11.01
C LYS A 50 -0.15 -6.61 10.40
N THR A 51 0.91 -6.40 11.18
CA THR A 51 2.05 -5.54 10.81
C THR A 51 1.68 -4.05 10.66
N GLY A 52 0.48 -3.63 11.08
CA GLY A 52 0.04 -2.24 11.10
C GLY A 52 -0.25 -1.62 9.75
N SER A 53 -0.31 -2.41 8.67
CA SER A 53 -0.63 -1.92 7.32
C SER A 53 -1.14 -3.00 6.37
N PHE A 54 -1.67 -2.56 5.23
CA PHE A 54 -2.16 -3.43 4.15
C PHE A 54 -1.10 -4.36 3.54
N LYS A 55 0.19 -4.08 3.75
CA LYS A 55 1.30 -4.74 3.04
C LYS A 55 1.32 -6.24 3.24
N ILE A 56 0.85 -6.74 4.39
CA ILE A 56 0.78 -8.17 4.65
C ILE A 56 -0.08 -8.94 3.66
N ARG A 57 -1.15 -8.33 3.11
CA ARG A 57 -1.99 -8.99 2.10
C ARG A 57 -1.20 -9.40 0.87
N GLY A 58 -0.38 -8.46 0.36
CA GLY A 58 0.45 -8.68 -0.82
C GLY A 58 1.64 -9.59 -0.52
N ALA A 59 2.35 -9.33 0.58
CA ALA A 59 3.51 -10.14 0.99
C ALA A 59 3.12 -11.60 1.23
N MET A 60 2.03 -11.84 1.97
CA MET A 60 1.54 -13.19 2.23
C MET A 60 1.11 -13.90 0.94
N ASN A 61 0.36 -13.23 0.06
CA ASN A 61 -0.03 -13.87 -1.20
C ASN A 61 1.18 -14.26 -2.04
N ALA A 62 2.16 -13.37 -2.18
CA ALA A 62 3.39 -13.65 -2.92
C ALA A 62 4.15 -14.86 -2.33
N VAL A 63 4.30 -14.93 -1.01
CA VAL A 63 4.92 -16.07 -0.30
C VAL A 63 4.12 -17.37 -0.51
N LEU A 64 2.79 -17.32 -0.48
CA LEU A 64 1.95 -18.50 -0.69
C LEU A 64 2.01 -19.04 -2.13
N GLN A 65 2.31 -18.20 -3.13
CA GLN A 65 2.47 -18.62 -4.52
C GLN A 65 3.84 -19.26 -4.82
N LEU A 66 4.79 -19.23 -3.87
CA LEU A 66 6.11 -19.84 -4.07
C LEU A 66 6.00 -21.37 -4.16
N THR A 67 6.76 -21.95 -5.11
CA THR A 67 6.96 -23.40 -5.19
C THR A 67 7.76 -23.92 -3.99
N ALA A 68 7.73 -25.23 -3.76
CA ALA A 68 8.51 -25.86 -2.68
C ALA A 68 10.02 -25.55 -2.79
N SER A 69 10.56 -25.57 -4.01
CA SER A 69 11.97 -25.23 -4.28
C SER A 69 12.26 -23.77 -3.92
N GLN A 70 11.41 -22.82 -4.35
CA GLN A 70 11.55 -21.42 -4.00
C GLN A 70 11.42 -21.15 -2.49
N LYS A 71 10.49 -21.85 -1.81
CA LYS A 71 10.34 -21.77 -0.35
C LYS A 71 11.60 -22.23 0.38
N ALA A 72 12.26 -23.28 -0.10
CA ALA A 72 13.52 -23.76 0.47
C ALA A 72 14.66 -22.73 0.34
N MET A 73 14.64 -21.92 -0.72
CA MET A 73 15.62 -20.82 -0.92
C MET A 73 15.28 -19.56 -0.12
N GLY A 74 14.06 -19.44 0.42
CA GLY A 74 13.59 -18.26 1.14
C GLY A 74 13.26 -17.08 0.24
N VAL A 75 13.00 -15.93 0.88
CA VAL A 75 12.64 -14.68 0.21
C VAL A 75 13.58 -13.54 0.59
N ILE A 76 13.73 -12.59 -0.33
CA ILE A 76 14.52 -11.38 -0.12
C ILE A 76 13.76 -10.15 -0.61
N THR A 77 13.95 -9.01 0.06
CA THR A 77 13.49 -7.72 -0.45
C THR A 77 14.40 -6.58 0.03
N HIS A 78 14.34 -5.43 -0.65
CA HIS A 78 14.92 -4.19 -0.18
C HIS A 78 13.82 -3.24 0.30
N SER A 79 13.61 -3.17 1.61
CA SER A 79 12.63 -2.26 2.21
C SER A 79 13.03 -1.94 3.63
N SER A 80 12.86 -0.68 4.03
CA SER A 80 13.03 -0.23 5.41
C SER A 80 11.70 0.18 6.06
N GLY A 81 10.57 -0.17 5.43
CA GLY A 81 9.23 0.30 5.80
C GLY A 81 8.22 -0.83 6.04
N ASN A 82 6.95 -0.54 5.77
CA ASN A 82 5.83 -1.45 6.03
C ASN A 82 5.96 -2.80 5.31
N PHE A 83 6.55 -2.84 4.11
CA PHE A 83 6.72 -4.09 3.38
C PHE A 83 7.78 -5.02 4.01
N ALA A 84 8.83 -4.47 4.64
CA ALA A 84 9.81 -5.27 5.37
C ALA A 84 9.16 -6.08 6.49
N GLN A 85 8.34 -5.43 7.31
CA GLN A 85 7.60 -6.07 8.39
C GLN A 85 6.61 -7.12 7.86
N ALA A 86 5.88 -6.76 6.80
CA ALA A 86 4.93 -7.66 6.15
C ALA A 86 5.59 -8.92 5.57
N LEU A 87 6.73 -8.79 4.88
CA LEU A 87 7.44 -9.93 4.31
C LEU A 87 8.07 -10.81 5.39
N ALA A 88 8.65 -10.20 6.42
CA ALA A 88 9.19 -10.92 7.58
C ALA A 88 8.10 -11.74 8.29
N TYR A 89 6.93 -11.13 8.57
CA TYR A 89 5.80 -11.84 9.16
C TYR A 89 5.26 -12.93 8.21
N ALA A 90 5.16 -12.66 6.91
CA ALA A 90 4.68 -13.64 5.94
C ALA A 90 5.59 -14.87 5.87
N ALA A 91 6.91 -14.67 5.84
CA ALA A 91 7.89 -15.73 5.84
C ALA A 91 7.83 -16.57 7.13
N LYS A 92 7.70 -15.92 8.29
CA LYS A 92 7.49 -16.59 9.58
C LYS A 92 6.28 -17.52 9.56
N CYS A 93 5.14 -17.03 9.07
CA CYS A 93 3.92 -17.83 8.96
C CYS A 93 4.07 -19.01 7.99
N ALA A 94 4.85 -18.85 6.92
CA ALA A 94 5.10 -19.91 5.95
C ALA A 94 6.25 -20.86 6.35
N GLY A 95 6.96 -20.59 7.46
CA GLY A 95 8.10 -21.39 7.89
C GLY A 95 9.31 -21.32 6.96
N ILE A 96 9.53 -20.17 6.30
CA ILE A 96 10.65 -19.95 5.38
C ILE A 96 11.55 -18.82 5.85
N ASN A 97 12.79 -18.79 5.35
CA ASN A 97 13.72 -17.71 5.63
C ASN A 97 13.31 -16.42 4.89
N ALA A 98 13.49 -15.27 5.55
CA ALA A 98 13.38 -13.96 4.93
C ALA A 98 14.63 -13.14 5.23
N THR A 99 15.20 -12.54 4.19
CA THR A 99 16.29 -11.58 4.28
C THR A 99 15.78 -10.20 3.87
N ILE A 100 15.96 -9.21 4.74
CA ILE A 100 15.52 -7.84 4.50
C ILE A 100 16.74 -6.94 4.38
N VAL A 101 16.92 -6.33 3.20
CA VAL A 101 17.99 -5.35 2.95
C VAL A 101 17.48 -3.95 3.28
N MET A 102 18.14 -3.29 4.22
CA MET A 102 17.76 -1.95 4.70
C MET A 102 19.00 -1.09 5.03
N PRO A 103 18.90 0.25 5.02
CA PRO A 103 20.06 1.10 5.30
C PRO A 103 20.39 1.05 6.81
N GLU A 104 21.65 1.31 7.16
CA GLU A 104 22.07 1.41 8.57
C GLU A 104 21.33 2.49 9.36
N SER A 105 20.84 3.54 8.68
CA SER A 105 20.10 4.66 9.26
C SER A 105 18.62 4.37 9.56
N VAL A 106 18.18 3.11 9.41
CA VAL A 106 16.79 2.72 9.70
C VAL A 106 16.43 2.99 11.16
N VAL A 107 15.21 3.49 11.40
CA VAL A 107 14.73 3.74 12.76
C VAL A 107 14.55 2.43 13.53
N THR A 108 14.94 2.44 14.81
CA THR A 108 14.96 1.28 15.71
C THR A 108 13.64 0.51 15.72
N ALA A 109 12.50 1.19 15.81
CA ALA A 109 11.19 0.53 15.84
C ALA A 109 10.92 -0.34 14.58
N LYS A 110 11.32 0.12 13.39
CA LYS A 110 11.12 -0.63 12.14
C LYS A 110 12.07 -1.83 12.05
N ARG A 111 13.31 -1.67 12.53
CA ARG A 111 14.30 -2.77 12.64
C ARG A 111 13.83 -3.84 13.61
N ASP A 112 13.44 -3.44 14.82
CA ASP A 112 13.06 -4.36 15.89
C ASP A 112 11.80 -5.14 15.54
N ALA A 113 10.86 -4.54 14.80
CA ALA A 113 9.70 -5.26 14.26
C ALA A 113 10.11 -6.39 13.30
N VAL A 114 11.05 -6.14 12.38
CA VAL A 114 11.56 -7.16 11.44
C VAL A 114 12.27 -8.29 12.19
N LEU A 115 13.13 -7.96 13.16
CA LEU A 115 13.81 -8.93 14.01
C LEU A 115 12.83 -9.76 14.86
N GLY A 116 11.79 -9.13 15.40
CA GLY A 116 10.74 -9.81 16.17
C GLY A 116 9.94 -10.83 15.35
N TYR A 117 9.91 -10.68 14.03
CA TYR A 117 9.36 -11.68 13.11
C TYR A 117 10.38 -12.74 12.66
N GLY A 118 11.63 -12.67 13.12
CA GLY A 118 12.65 -13.70 12.86
C GLY A 118 13.30 -13.61 11.48
N ALA A 119 13.18 -12.47 10.79
CA ALA A 119 13.88 -12.24 9.53
C ALA A 119 15.33 -11.81 9.77
N GLU A 120 16.20 -12.20 8.85
CA GLU A 120 17.57 -11.72 8.77
C GLU A 120 17.59 -10.27 8.24
N ILE A 121 18.42 -9.43 8.84
CA ILE A 121 18.66 -8.06 8.37
C ILE A 121 20.05 -7.98 7.76
N VAL A 122 20.12 -7.55 6.50
CA VAL A 122 21.37 -7.20 5.82
C VAL A 122 21.41 -5.70 5.64
N TYR A 123 22.45 -5.06 6.18
CA TYR A 123 22.61 -3.63 6.04
C TYR A 123 23.18 -3.25 4.68
N SER A 124 22.69 -2.15 4.12
CA SER A 124 23.22 -1.48 2.94
C SER A 124 23.74 -0.09 3.30
N GLY A 125 24.40 0.55 2.33
CA GLY A 125 24.62 1.99 2.37
C GLY A 125 23.32 2.80 2.35
N SER A 126 23.46 4.11 2.49
CA SER A 126 22.35 5.05 2.65
C SER A 126 21.60 5.35 1.35
N GLN A 127 22.27 5.20 0.20
CA GLN A 127 21.70 5.55 -1.10
C GLN A 127 20.81 4.42 -1.63
N PRO A 128 19.70 4.74 -2.34
CA PRO A 128 18.81 3.73 -2.90
C PRO A 128 19.52 2.69 -3.80
N TYR A 129 20.42 3.14 -4.68
CA TYR A 129 21.16 2.25 -5.58
C TYR A 129 22.07 1.27 -4.84
N GLU A 130 22.61 1.64 -3.66
CA GLU A 130 23.44 0.75 -2.84
C GLU A 130 22.60 -0.37 -2.24
N ARG A 131 21.36 -0.07 -1.87
CA ARG A 131 20.42 -1.05 -1.33
C ARG A 131 19.96 -2.04 -2.37
N GLU A 132 19.64 -1.56 -3.58
CA GLU A 132 19.29 -2.40 -4.72
C GLU A 132 20.46 -3.31 -5.10
N ALA A 133 21.65 -2.75 -5.28
CA ALA A 133 22.85 -3.52 -5.60
C ALA A 133 23.16 -4.59 -4.54
N LYS A 134 23.03 -4.25 -3.24
CA LYS A 134 23.24 -5.22 -2.15
C LYS A 134 22.18 -6.32 -2.15
N CYS A 135 20.93 -5.98 -2.43
CA CYS A 135 19.84 -6.95 -2.56
C CYS A 135 20.08 -7.91 -3.73
N GLU A 136 20.47 -7.41 -4.89
CA GLU A 136 20.80 -8.23 -6.05
C GLU A 136 21.99 -9.16 -5.80
N GLU A 137 23.04 -8.66 -5.14
CA GLU A 137 24.20 -9.47 -4.73
C GLU A 137 23.77 -10.63 -3.83
N MET A 138 23.02 -10.34 -2.76
CA MET A 138 22.53 -11.35 -1.82
C MET A 138 21.56 -12.33 -2.50
N GLN A 139 20.71 -11.84 -3.40
CA GLN A 139 19.81 -12.68 -4.18
C GLN A 139 20.58 -13.67 -5.04
N ARG A 140 21.61 -13.22 -5.78
CA ARG A 140 22.44 -14.10 -6.62
C ARG A 140 23.15 -15.17 -5.80
N ASN A 141 23.64 -14.82 -4.61
CA ASN A 141 24.40 -15.75 -3.75
C ASN A 141 23.51 -16.77 -3.04
N SER A 142 22.35 -16.33 -2.53
CA SER A 142 21.45 -17.18 -1.76
C SER A 142 20.46 -17.96 -2.62
N GLY A 143 20.16 -17.49 -3.83
CA GLY A 143 19.06 -17.97 -4.66
C GLY A 143 17.67 -17.65 -4.11
N ALA A 144 17.57 -16.81 -3.06
CA ALA A 144 16.30 -16.38 -2.50
C ALA A 144 15.43 -15.67 -3.55
N VAL A 145 14.11 -15.79 -3.42
CA VAL A 145 13.19 -15.13 -4.35
C VAL A 145 13.01 -13.68 -3.95
N PHE A 146 13.35 -12.76 -4.85
CA PHE A 146 13.07 -11.36 -4.65
C PHE A 146 11.57 -11.10 -4.78
N ILE A 147 10.97 -10.50 -3.73
CA ILE A 147 9.58 -10.06 -3.77
C ILE A 147 9.56 -8.53 -3.79
N HIS A 148 9.09 -7.96 -4.91
CA HIS A 148 8.98 -6.51 -5.05
C HIS A 148 7.83 -5.96 -4.18
N PRO A 149 8.02 -4.85 -3.44
CA PRO A 149 7.00 -4.29 -2.54
C PRO A 149 5.70 -3.79 -3.20
N SER A 150 5.60 -3.81 -4.53
CA SER A 150 4.49 -3.20 -5.27
C SER A 150 4.37 -3.68 -6.72
N ASN A 151 5.48 -3.77 -7.47
CA ASN A 151 5.51 -4.12 -8.89
C ASN A 151 5.57 -5.64 -9.16
N ASP A 152 5.04 -6.44 -8.23
CA ASP A 152 4.93 -7.89 -8.34
C ASP A 152 3.44 -8.25 -8.49
N ILE A 153 3.10 -9.07 -9.50
CA ILE A 153 1.70 -9.41 -9.79
C ILE A 153 1.02 -10.20 -8.66
N ASN A 154 1.76 -11.01 -7.91
CA ASN A 154 1.25 -11.72 -6.76
C ASN A 154 1.04 -10.77 -5.58
N VAL A 155 1.90 -9.77 -5.41
CA VAL A 155 1.69 -8.70 -4.41
C VAL A 155 0.41 -7.92 -4.74
N ILE A 156 0.24 -7.50 -6.00
CA ILE A 156 -0.97 -6.80 -6.48
C ILE A 156 -2.21 -7.68 -6.28
N ALA A 157 -2.15 -8.96 -6.66
CA ALA A 157 -3.25 -9.90 -6.47
C ALA A 157 -3.62 -10.02 -4.99
N GLY A 158 -2.66 -10.07 -4.08
CA GLY A 158 -2.94 -10.09 -2.64
C GLY A 158 -3.69 -8.84 -2.17
N HIS A 159 -3.32 -7.66 -2.69
CA HIS A 159 -3.99 -6.40 -2.37
C HIS A 159 -5.46 -6.33 -2.85
N THR A 160 -5.87 -7.15 -3.83
CA THR A 160 -7.28 -7.23 -4.24
C THR A 160 -8.22 -7.69 -3.12
N SER A 161 -7.72 -8.47 -2.16
CA SER A 161 -8.50 -8.90 -0.98
C SER A 161 -9.01 -7.73 -0.14
N CYS A 162 -8.26 -6.62 -0.10
CA CYS A 162 -8.71 -5.39 0.58
C CYS A 162 -9.96 -4.84 -0.09
N ALA A 163 -10.00 -4.79 -1.42
CA ALA A 163 -11.18 -4.35 -2.17
C ALA A 163 -12.34 -5.32 -2.04
N VAL A 164 -12.10 -6.64 -2.06
CA VAL A 164 -13.16 -7.64 -1.85
C VAL A 164 -13.84 -7.43 -0.51
N GLU A 165 -13.08 -7.37 0.58
CA GLU A 165 -13.65 -7.10 1.90
C GLU A 165 -14.34 -5.74 1.96
N PHE A 166 -13.77 -4.70 1.34
CA PHE A 166 -14.38 -3.37 1.39
C PHE A 166 -15.72 -3.34 0.66
N ILE A 167 -15.84 -4.02 -0.48
CA ILE A 167 -17.10 -4.14 -1.23
C ILE A 167 -18.15 -4.93 -0.45
N GLU A 168 -17.73 -5.97 0.28
CA GLU A 168 -18.62 -6.78 1.11
C GLU A 168 -19.10 -6.04 2.37
N ASP A 169 -18.25 -5.21 2.96
CA ASP A 169 -18.49 -4.55 4.25
C ASP A 169 -19.10 -3.13 4.11
N ALA A 170 -19.00 -2.50 2.94
CA ALA A 170 -19.54 -1.16 2.68
C ALA A 170 -20.84 -1.20 1.88
N GLU A 171 -21.58 -0.10 1.92
CA GLU A 171 -22.67 0.13 0.97
C GLU A 171 -22.12 0.35 -0.45
N SER A 172 -23.00 0.36 -1.45
CA SER A 172 -22.62 0.70 -2.83
C SER A 172 -21.94 2.07 -2.89
N LEU A 173 -20.64 2.10 -3.18
CA LEU A 173 -19.82 3.31 -3.24
C LEU A 173 -19.83 3.93 -4.64
N ASP A 174 -19.89 5.26 -4.71
CA ASP A 174 -19.73 6.01 -5.95
C ASP A 174 -18.26 6.07 -6.38
N ALA A 175 -17.37 6.24 -5.40
CA ALA A 175 -15.93 6.25 -5.65
C ALA A 175 -15.11 5.73 -4.46
N VAL A 176 -13.86 5.34 -4.74
CA VAL A 176 -12.86 4.96 -3.74
C VAL A 176 -11.57 5.72 -4.00
N ILE A 177 -10.96 6.24 -2.94
CA ILE A 177 -9.69 6.94 -2.99
C ILE A 177 -8.66 6.12 -2.21
N ALA A 178 -7.53 5.81 -2.86
CA ALA A 178 -6.42 5.09 -2.25
C ALA A 178 -5.10 5.87 -2.38
N PRO A 179 -4.15 5.70 -1.44
CA PRO A 179 -2.87 6.38 -1.54
C PRO A 179 -1.99 5.76 -2.65
N LEU A 180 -1.22 6.61 -3.31
CA LEU A 180 -0.33 6.25 -4.42
C LEU A 180 1.13 6.48 -4.04
N GLY A 181 1.91 5.39 -4.11
CA GLY A 181 3.36 5.39 -4.21
C GLY A 181 3.72 4.52 -5.41
N GLY A 182 4.40 3.40 -5.20
CA GLY A 182 4.74 2.47 -6.29
C GLY A 182 3.57 1.66 -6.89
N GLY A 183 2.31 2.10 -6.70
CA GLY A 183 1.13 1.61 -7.43
C GLY A 183 0.47 0.30 -6.96
N GLY A 184 1.19 -0.57 -6.23
CA GLY A 184 0.70 -1.93 -5.92
C GLY A 184 -0.67 -2.00 -5.23
N LEU A 185 -0.91 -1.16 -4.20
CA LEU A 185 -2.21 -1.08 -3.52
C LEU A 185 -3.30 -0.59 -4.47
N LEU A 186 -3.07 0.56 -5.12
CA LEU A 186 -4.02 1.19 -6.03
C LEU A 186 -4.42 0.26 -7.17
N SER A 187 -3.45 -0.46 -7.75
CA SER A 187 -3.70 -1.49 -8.76
C SER A 187 -4.60 -2.61 -8.21
N GLY A 188 -4.32 -3.12 -7.01
CA GLY A 188 -5.15 -4.15 -6.37
C GLY A 188 -6.59 -3.68 -6.09
N ILE A 189 -6.74 -2.44 -5.60
CA ILE A 189 -8.05 -1.83 -5.37
C ILE A 189 -8.81 -1.66 -6.69
N ALA A 190 -8.16 -1.12 -7.72
CA ALA A 190 -8.76 -0.91 -9.02
C ALA A 190 -9.25 -2.23 -9.65
N LEU A 191 -8.44 -3.29 -9.57
CA LEU A 191 -8.82 -4.61 -10.07
C LEU A 191 -9.99 -5.21 -9.29
N GLY A 192 -10.00 -5.10 -7.96
CA GLY A 192 -11.11 -5.58 -7.14
C GLY A 192 -12.43 -4.89 -7.51
N PHE A 193 -12.49 -3.56 -7.42
CA PHE A 193 -13.72 -2.83 -7.73
C PHE A 193 -14.18 -3.01 -9.17
N ARG A 194 -13.25 -3.07 -10.14
CA ARG A 194 -13.60 -3.33 -11.55
C ARG A 194 -14.29 -4.69 -11.76
N ASN A 195 -13.92 -5.71 -10.99
CA ASN A 195 -14.45 -7.07 -11.13
C ASN A 195 -15.74 -7.32 -10.31
N PHE A 196 -15.98 -6.55 -9.25
CA PHE A 196 -17.04 -6.84 -8.28
C PHE A 196 -18.04 -5.69 -8.04
N SER A 197 -17.68 -4.43 -8.33
CA SER A 197 -18.48 -3.25 -7.97
C SER A 197 -18.39 -2.16 -9.04
N MET A 198 -18.85 -2.45 -10.26
CA MET A 198 -19.10 -1.41 -11.26
C MET A 198 -20.46 -0.76 -10.99
N PRO A 199 -20.61 0.58 -11.12
CA PRO A 199 -19.69 1.52 -11.77
C PRO A 199 -18.77 2.35 -10.84
N THR A 200 -18.43 1.88 -9.63
CA THR A 200 -17.59 2.62 -8.67
C THR A 200 -16.29 3.12 -9.31
N LEU A 201 -15.99 4.41 -9.17
CA LEU A 201 -14.80 5.05 -9.74
C LEU A 201 -13.61 5.00 -8.78
N ILE A 202 -12.40 4.82 -9.31
CA ILE A 202 -11.18 4.75 -8.49
C ILE A 202 -10.33 5.99 -8.69
N TYR A 203 -9.99 6.63 -7.59
CA TYR A 203 -9.14 7.81 -7.52
C TYR A 203 -7.90 7.50 -6.68
N ALA A 204 -6.87 8.32 -6.88
CA ALA A 204 -5.65 8.24 -6.08
C ALA A 204 -5.36 9.56 -5.38
N GLY A 205 -4.83 9.48 -4.17
CA GLY A 205 -4.12 10.58 -3.52
C GLY A 205 -2.62 10.36 -3.61
N GLU A 206 -1.86 11.38 -4.03
CA GLU A 206 -0.40 11.32 -4.15
C GLU A 206 0.23 12.58 -3.53
N PRO A 207 1.39 12.51 -2.85
CA PRO A 207 2.06 13.73 -2.38
C PRO A 207 2.54 14.58 -3.56
N LEU A 208 2.34 15.89 -3.48
CA LEU A 208 2.79 16.84 -4.50
C LEU A 208 4.31 16.76 -4.72
N ASN A 209 5.07 16.56 -3.64
CA ASN A 209 6.53 16.47 -3.68
C ASN A 209 7.05 15.08 -4.10
N ALA A 210 6.16 14.16 -4.46
CA ALA A 210 6.45 12.82 -4.99
C ALA A 210 5.41 12.45 -6.06
N SER A 211 5.04 13.40 -6.93
CA SER A 211 3.90 13.28 -7.85
C SER A 211 4.20 12.52 -9.14
N ASP A 212 5.05 11.50 -9.08
CA ASP A 212 5.51 10.79 -10.28
C ASP A 212 4.40 9.99 -10.96
N GLY A 213 3.42 9.49 -10.21
CA GLY A 213 2.25 8.82 -10.75
C GLY A 213 1.33 9.76 -11.52
N TYR A 214 1.08 10.96 -10.97
CA TYR A 214 0.34 12.03 -11.66
C TYR A 214 1.01 12.42 -12.98
N GLU A 215 2.32 12.69 -12.95
CA GLU A 215 3.08 13.02 -14.16
C GLU A 215 3.11 11.86 -15.15
N SER A 216 3.22 10.61 -14.67
CA SER A 216 3.18 9.41 -15.51
C SER A 216 1.85 9.28 -16.24
N LYS A 217 0.73 9.46 -15.53
CA LYS A 217 -0.62 9.37 -16.12
C LYS A 217 -0.85 10.47 -17.15
N LYS A 218 -0.41 11.70 -16.85
CA LYS A 218 -0.48 12.82 -17.80
C LYS A 218 0.37 12.57 -19.05
N ALA A 219 1.54 11.95 -18.90
CA ALA A 219 2.44 11.64 -20.00
C ALA A 219 2.08 10.38 -20.79
N GLY A 220 1.18 9.53 -20.28
CA GLY A 220 0.86 8.22 -20.87
C GLY A 220 2.02 7.21 -20.81
N ARG A 221 3.04 7.48 -19.99
CA ARG A 221 4.23 6.62 -19.79
C ARG A 221 4.81 6.85 -18.41
N ILE A 222 5.57 5.88 -17.90
CA ILE A 222 6.25 6.04 -16.61
C ILE A 222 7.22 7.22 -16.67
N VAL A 223 7.04 8.14 -15.72
CA VAL A 223 7.95 9.22 -15.37
C VAL A 223 8.45 8.88 -13.96
N PRO A 224 9.74 8.62 -13.76
CA PRO A 224 10.25 8.23 -12.44
C PRO A 224 10.26 9.42 -11.48
N VAL A 225 10.09 9.13 -10.19
CA VAL A 225 10.24 10.12 -9.12
C VAL A 225 11.69 10.63 -9.06
N LYS A 226 11.85 11.92 -8.75
CA LYS A 226 13.16 12.55 -8.58
C LYS A 226 13.21 13.21 -7.21
N ASP A 227 14.15 12.76 -6.37
CA ASP A 227 14.44 13.31 -5.05
C ASP A 227 13.20 13.65 -4.19
N PRO A 228 12.31 12.67 -3.94
CA PRO A 228 11.04 12.92 -3.26
C PRO A 228 11.26 13.40 -1.83
N ASN A 229 10.72 14.59 -1.52
CA ASN A 229 10.78 15.19 -0.19
C ASN A 229 9.39 15.37 0.40
N THR A 230 8.87 14.32 1.02
CA THR A 230 7.52 14.29 1.61
C THR A 230 7.52 13.55 2.95
N ILE A 231 6.68 13.98 3.89
CA ILE A 231 6.40 13.29 5.16
C ILE A 231 5.73 11.94 4.96
N ALA A 232 5.11 11.71 3.79
CA ALA A 232 4.53 10.43 3.41
C ALA A 232 5.63 9.44 2.97
N ASP A 233 6.42 8.95 3.92
CA ASP A 233 7.61 8.13 3.67
C ASP A 233 7.34 6.85 2.86
N GLY A 234 6.15 6.26 3.00
CA GLY A 234 5.72 5.09 2.25
C GLY A 234 5.39 5.34 0.76
N LEU A 235 5.37 6.60 0.31
CA LEU A 235 4.94 7.00 -1.04
C LEU A 235 6.06 7.59 -1.91
N ARG A 236 7.33 7.42 -1.50
CA ARG A 236 8.51 8.00 -2.18
C ARG A 236 9.05 7.15 -3.34
N THR A 237 8.23 6.29 -3.95
CA THR A 237 8.70 5.27 -4.92
C THR A 237 7.98 5.40 -6.24
N SER A 238 8.72 5.28 -7.35
CA SER A 238 8.17 5.31 -8.70
C SER A 238 7.16 4.19 -8.97
N LEU A 239 6.22 4.45 -9.88
CA LEU A 239 5.44 3.41 -10.54
C LEU A 239 6.34 2.43 -11.33
N GLY A 240 5.90 1.16 -11.40
CA GLY A 240 6.55 0.14 -12.20
C GLY A 240 5.72 -0.32 -13.40
N ASP A 241 6.33 -1.12 -14.27
CA ASP A 241 5.78 -1.60 -15.54
C ASP A 241 4.57 -2.56 -15.42
N VAL A 242 4.36 -3.16 -14.24
CA VAL A 242 3.16 -3.95 -13.93
C VAL A 242 2.04 -3.04 -13.42
N THR A 243 2.37 -2.10 -12.55
CA THR A 243 1.37 -1.22 -11.89
C THR A 243 0.84 -0.12 -12.80
N PHE A 244 1.70 0.53 -13.59
CA PHE A 244 1.31 1.68 -14.41
C PHE A 244 0.21 1.35 -15.43
N PRO A 245 0.28 0.26 -16.22
CA PRO A 245 -0.79 -0.06 -17.18
C PRO A 245 -2.17 -0.28 -16.52
N ILE A 246 -2.20 -0.78 -15.28
CA ILE A 246 -3.44 -0.95 -14.52
C ILE A 246 -3.98 0.41 -14.09
N ILE A 247 -3.10 1.28 -13.56
CA ILE A 247 -3.44 2.62 -13.09
C ILE A 247 -3.92 3.50 -14.24
N ASP A 248 -3.18 3.50 -15.36
CA ASP A 248 -3.53 4.29 -16.53
C ASP A 248 -4.93 3.95 -17.04
N ARG A 249 -5.25 2.65 -17.09
CA ARG A 249 -6.52 2.15 -17.60
C ARG A 249 -7.70 2.29 -16.64
N PHE A 250 -7.51 2.05 -15.34
CA PHE A 250 -8.62 1.86 -14.39
C PHE A 250 -8.74 2.93 -13.31
N VAL A 251 -7.73 3.78 -13.13
CA VAL A 251 -7.81 4.90 -12.19
C VAL A 251 -8.29 6.13 -12.94
N LYS A 252 -9.39 6.71 -12.46
CA LYS A 252 -10.06 7.86 -13.05
C LYS A 252 -9.15 9.09 -13.03
N GLU A 253 -8.56 9.38 -11.88
CA GLU A 253 -7.77 10.59 -11.66
C GLU A 253 -6.81 10.38 -10.47
N ILE A 254 -5.66 11.05 -10.53
CA ILE A 254 -4.68 11.13 -9.45
C ILE A 254 -4.69 12.57 -8.95
N ILE A 255 -4.96 12.77 -7.67
CA ILE A 255 -5.06 14.07 -7.03
C ILE A 255 -3.81 14.26 -6.18
N THR A 256 -3.02 15.29 -6.48
CA THR A 256 -1.83 15.61 -5.70
C THR A 256 -2.16 16.50 -4.51
N VAL A 257 -1.53 16.25 -3.37
CA VAL A 257 -1.74 17.00 -2.11
C VAL A 257 -0.43 17.46 -1.51
N SER A 258 -0.43 18.69 -0.99
CA SER A 258 0.69 19.30 -0.29
C SER A 258 0.91 18.66 1.08
N GLU A 259 2.09 18.89 1.65
CA GLU A 259 2.47 18.39 2.98
C GLU A 259 1.50 18.88 4.07
N ASP A 260 1.11 20.15 4.04
CA ASP A 260 0.14 20.72 5.00
C ASP A 260 -1.24 20.06 4.87
N GLU A 261 -1.70 19.76 3.66
CA GLU A 261 -2.95 19.03 3.42
C GLU A 261 -2.89 17.61 4.00
N ILE A 262 -1.73 16.94 3.90
CA ILE A 262 -1.50 15.60 4.50
C ILE A 262 -1.56 15.69 6.03
N ILE A 263 -0.86 16.66 6.63
CA ILE A 263 -0.84 16.87 8.09
C ILE A 263 -2.25 17.15 8.62
N ASN A 264 -2.98 18.06 7.97
CA ASN A 264 -4.33 18.42 8.37
C ASN A 264 -5.30 17.25 8.27
N ALA A 265 -5.22 16.45 7.20
CA ALA A 265 -6.03 15.24 7.04
C ALA A 265 -5.71 14.19 8.12
N MET A 266 -4.42 13.98 8.42
CA MET A 266 -3.97 13.08 9.47
C MET A 266 -4.52 13.51 10.82
N LYS A 267 -4.34 14.78 11.19
CA LYS A 267 -4.83 15.36 12.43
C LYS A 267 -6.35 15.23 12.58
N LEU A 268 -7.11 15.50 11.51
CA LEU A 268 -8.56 15.39 11.56
C LEU A 268 -9.04 13.95 11.80
N ILE A 269 -8.39 12.96 11.19
CA ILE A 269 -8.70 11.54 11.45
C ILE A 269 -8.39 11.18 12.90
N TRP A 270 -7.23 11.59 13.43
CA TRP A 270 -6.86 11.32 14.82
C TRP A 270 -7.83 12.00 15.81
N GLU A 271 -8.21 13.24 15.55
CA GLU A 271 -9.09 14.01 16.41
C GLU A 271 -10.55 13.54 16.38
N ARG A 272 -11.06 13.11 15.22
CA ARG A 272 -12.50 12.81 15.05
C ARG A 272 -12.82 11.33 15.02
N MET A 273 -11.93 10.50 14.49
CA MET A 273 -12.13 9.05 14.43
C MET A 273 -11.38 8.30 15.53
N LYS A 274 -10.43 8.94 16.22
CA LYS A 274 -9.64 8.35 17.31
C LYS A 274 -8.83 7.12 16.90
N ILE A 275 -8.41 7.09 15.64
CA ILE A 275 -7.55 6.03 15.08
C ILE A 275 -6.19 6.62 14.72
N VAL A 276 -5.14 5.83 14.93
CA VAL A 276 -3.76 6.18 14.55
C VAL A 276 -3.53 5.75 13.11
N ILE A 277 -3.14 6.71 12.28
CA ILE A 277 -2.78 6.52 10.87
C ILE A 277 -1.44 7.21 10.58
N GLU A 278 -0.67 6.68 9.63
CA GLU A 278 0.57 7.30 9.18
C GLU A 278 0.32 8.37 8.09
N PRO A 279 1.26 9.31 7.83
CA PRO A 279 1.06 10.36 6.83
C PRO A 279 0.75 9.80 5.42
N SER A 280 1.38 8.69 5.03
CA SER A 280 1.11 8.02 3.76
C SER A 280 -0.34 7.54 3.60
N SER A 281 -1.06 7.25 4.69
CA SER A 281 -2.48 6.91 4.64
C SER A 281 -3.36 8.15 4.53
N ALA A 282 -2.97 9.24 5.18
CA ALA A 282 -3.74 10.48 5.20
C ALA A 282 -3.88 11.11 3.80
N VAL A 283 -2.95 10.83 2.88
CA VAL A 283 -2.95 11.34 1.50
C VAL A 283 -4.27 11.07 0.76
N ALA A 284 -4.87 9.89 0.94
CA ALA A 284 -6.15 9.56 0.30
C ALA A 284 -7.30 10.44 0.80
N PHE A 285 -7.33 10.72 2.11
CA PHE A 285 -8.34 11.61 2.68
C PHE A 285 -8.06 13.08 2.37
N ALA A 286 -6.78 13.49 2.37
CA ALA A 286 -6.36 14.82 1.94
C ALA A 286 -6.83 15.13 0.50
N ALA A 287 -6.73 14.15 -0.41
CA ALA A 287 -7.19 14.29 -1.78
C ALA A 287 -8.71 14.55 -1.87
N LEU A 288 -9.50 13.93 -0.99
CA LEU A 288 -10.92 14.23 -0.85
C LEU A 288 -11.14 15.65 -0.35
N LEU A 289 -10.47 16.04 0.74
CA LEU A 289 -10.61 17.36 1.37
C LEU A 289 -10.26 18.50 0.39
N LYS A 290 -9.25 18.29 -0.45
CA LYS A 290 -8.85 19.25 -1.47
C LYS A 290 -9.90 19.44 -2.57
N ASN A 291 -10.67 18.40 -2.88
CA ASN A 291 -11.63 18.38 -3.99
C ASN A 291 -13.06 18.05 -3.54
N ILE A 292 -13.46 18.53 -2.37
CA ILE A 292 -14.77 18.22 -1.74
C ILE A 292 -15.93 18.45 -2.70
N SER A 293 -15.91 19.54 -3.47
CA SER A 293 -16.97 19.87 -4.43
C SER A 293 -17.21 18.75 -5.45
N GLY A 294 -16.17 18.03 -5.87
CA GLY A 294 -16.29 16.89 -6.79
C GLY A 294 -16.92 15.64 -6.17
N PHE A 295 -16.93 15.56 -4.84
CA PHE A 295 -17.39 14.39 -4.08
C PHE A 295 -18.66 14.64 -3.27
N LYS A 296 -19.15 15.87 -3.19
CA LYS A 296 -20.34 16.25 -2.41
C LYS A 296 -21.56 15.38 -2.74
N ASN A 297 -22.31 14.99 -1.71
CA ASN A 297 -23.50 14.12 -1.77
C ASN A 297 -23.26 12.73 -2.37
N LYS A 298 -22.01 12.23 -2.32
CA LYS A 298 -21.65 10.88 -2.77
C LYS A 298 -21.20 10.00 -1.61
N LYS A 299 -21.28 8.69 -1.82
CA LYS A 299 -20.73 7.64 -0.95
C LYS A 299 -19.30 7.35 -1.38
N ILE A 300 -18.33 7.72 -0.53
CA ILE A 300 -16.91 7.63 -0.88
C ILE A 300 -16.18 6.69 0.09
N GLY A 301 -15.45 5.73 -0.48
CA GLY A 301 -14.52 4.90 0.24
C GLY A 301 -13.14 5.55 0.34
N ILE A 302 -12.55 5.54 1.54
CA ILE A 302 -11.18 5.96 1.80
C ILE A 302 -10.37 4.75 2.27
N ILE A 303 -9.27 4.45 1.60
CA ILE A 303 -8.33 3.42 2.05
C ILE A 303 -7.37 4.02 3.07
N VAL A 304 -7.50 3.59 4.33
CA VAL A 304 -6.55 3.94 5.41
C VAL A 304 -5.46 2.88 5.42
N SER A 305 -4.38 3.10 4.66
CA SER A 305 -3.41 2.06 4.31
C SER A 305 -2.57 1.51 5.47
N GLY A 306 -2.31 2.28 6.52
CA GLY A 306 -1.36 1.93 7.57
C GLY A 306 -1.35 2.90 8.76
N GLY A 307 -0.74 2.46 9.86
CA GLY A 307 -0.67 3.20 11.12
C GLY A 307 0.73 3.20 11.76
N ASN A 308 1.77 2.82 11.01
CA ASN A 308 3.12 2.67 11.53
C ASN A 308 3.86 4.02 11.58
N VAL A 309 3.53 4.83 12.58
CA VAL A 309 4.14 6.14 12.80
C VAL A 309 5.09 6.13 14.01
N ASP A 310 6.16 6.90 13.94
CA ASP A 310 6.99 7.22 15.09
C ASP A 310 6.31 8.33 15.91
N LEU A 311 5.77 7.97 17.07
CA LEU A 311 5.06 8.91 17.95
C LEU A 311 5.95 10.05 18.47
N ALA A 312 7.28 9.89 18.47
CA ALA A 312 8.21 10.95 18.83
C ALA A 312 8.43 11.97 17.70
N ARG A 313 7.92 11.69 16.50
CA ARG A 313 8.12 12.51 15.29
C ARG A 313 6.79 12.87 14.61
N LEU A 314 5.74 13.08 15.41
CA LEU A 314 4.46 13.55 14.87
C LEU A 314 4.62 14.95 14.25
N PRO A 315 3.94 15.23 13.12
CA PRO A 315 4.08 16.50 12.41
C PRO A 315 3.17 17.62 12.95
N PHE A 316 2.54 17.43 14.12
CA PHE A 316 1.60 18.36 14.75
C PHE A 316 1.71 18.35 16.28
#